data_AF-A0A3N5P7K8-F1
#
_entry.id   AF-A0A3N5P7K8-F1
#
_cell.length_a   1.000
_cell.length_b   1.000
_cell.length_c   1.000
_cell.angle_alpha   90.00
_cell.angle_beta   90.00
_cell.angle_gamma   90.00
#
_symmetry.space_group_name_H-M   'P 1'
#
loop_
_entity.id
_entity.type
_entity.pdbx_description
1 polymer ?
#
loop_
_entity_poly.entity_id
_entity_poly.type
_entity_poly.pdbx_seq_one_letter_code
_entity_poly.pdbx_strand_id
1 'polypeptide(L)' 'MLFTKRLRSENHVREFVVDEADERGWEVREEQDDQVVRQTWVRDWHRVEHAMMRFALESLQLERAGWIDVS' A
#
# COMPACT_ATOMS: atom_id res chain seq x y z
N MET A 1 -6.42 -8.64 6.51
CA MET A 1 -5.38 -7.65 6.17
C MET A 1 -4.00 -8.30 6.17
N LEU A 2 -3.35 -8.34 5.00
CA LEU A 2 -2.04 -8.98 4.80
C LEU A 2 -0.88 -7.98 4.89
N PHE A 3 -1.10 -6.76 4.41
CA PHE A 3 -0.14 -5.67 4.49
C PHE A 3 -0.90 -4.36 4.64
N THR A 4 -0.48 -3.52 5.58
CA THR A 4 -0.86 -2.11 5.61
C THR A 4 0.35 -1.27 5.97
N LYS A 5 0.44 -0.09 5.39
CA LYS A 5 1.42 0.91 5.77
C LYS A 5 0.84 2.27 5.45
N ARG A 6 0.77 3.15 6.45
CA ARG A 6 0.25 4.51 6.32
C ARG A 6 1.35 5.47 6.70
N LEU A 7 1.74 6.36 5.79
CA LEU A 7 2.76 7.37 6.01
C LEU A 7 2.15 8.76 5.90
N ARG A 8 2.68 9.70 6.68
CA ARG A 8 2.27 11.10 6.66
C ARG A 8 3.47 12.01 6.49
N SER A 9 3.32 13.06 5.68
CA SER A 9 4.25 14.19 5.63
C SER A 9 3.45 15.48 5.58
N GLU A 10 3.64 16.36 6.57
CA GLU A 10 2.89 17.62 6.71
C GLU A 10 1.36 17.41 6.61
N ASN A 11 0.78 17.81 5.47
CA ASN A 11 -0.64 17.71 5.13
C ASN A 11 -0.96 16.58 4.15
N HIS A 12 0.03 15.77 3.77
CA HIS A 12 -0.15 14.65 2.87
C HIS A 12 -0.14 13.31 3.61
N VAL A 13 -0.97 12.38 3.12
CA VAL A 13 -1.05 11.01 3.61
C VAL A 13 -0.91 10.07 2.43
N ARG A 14 -0.15 8.99 2.61
CA ARG A 14 -0.07 7.87 1.68
C ARG A 14 -0.36 6.58 2.41
N GLU A 15 -1.22 5.74 1.85
CA GLU A 15 -1.59 4.46 2.43
C GLU A 15 -1.43 3.35 1.39
N PHE A 16 -0.78 2.27 1.79
CA PHE A 16 -0.55 1.09 0.98
C PHE A 16 -1.23 -0.10 1.64
N VAL A 17 -2.16 -0.74 0.94
CA VAL A 17 -2.99 -1.83 1.50
C VAL A 17 -2.91 -3.04 0.58
N VAL A 18 -2.73 -4.21 1.19
CA VAL A 18 -2.99 -5.51 0.59
C VAL A 18 -3.92 -6.28 1.49
N ASP A 19 -5.09 -6.64 0.97
CA ASP A 19 -6.07 -7.43 1.71
C ASP A 19 -6.65 -8.57 0.87
N GLU A 20 -7.22 -9.55 1.56
CA GLU A 20 -8.05 -10.58 0.94
C GLU A 20 -9.37 -9.93 0.49
N ALA A 21 -9.75 -10.18 -0.76
CA ALA A 21 -10.93 -9.61 -1.40
C ALA A 21 -11.81 -10.73 -1.97
N ASP A 22 -12.58 -11.37 -1.08
CA ASP A 22 -13.58 -12.42 -1.37
C ASP A 22 -13.19 -13.31 -2.59
N GLU A 23 -14.08 -13.46 -3.57
CA GLU A 23 -13.89 -14.27 -4.78
C GLU A 23 -12.96 -13.62 -5.82
N ARG A 24 -12.50 -12.38 -5.57
CA ARG A 24 -11.63 -11.64 -6.48
C ARG A 24 -10.15 -11.93 -6.23
N GLY A 25 -9.82 -12.61 -5.12
CA GLY A 25 -8.45 -12.93 -4.72
C GLY A 25 -7.98 -11.93 -3.67
N TRP A 26 -6.97 -11.14 -4.00
CA TRP A 26 -6.42 -10.10 -3.14
C TRP A 26 -6.59 -8.73 -3.78
N GLU A 27 -7.00 -7.76 -2.99
CA GLU A 27 -7.00 -6.36 -3.35
C GLU A 27 -5.62 -5.76 -3.02
N VAL A 28 -5.05 -5.04 -3.99
CA VAL A 28 -3.85 -4.23 -3.82
C VAL A 28 -4.25 -2.79 -4.08
N ARG A 29 -4.20 -1.96 -3.05
CA ARG A 29 -4.68 -0.58 -3.08
C ARG A 29 -3.63 0.40 -2.59
N GLU A 30 -3.61 1.56 -3.21
CA GLU A 30 -2.75 2.70 -2.88
C GLU A 30 -3.63 3.94 -2.82
N GLU A 31 -3.52 4.65 -1.71
CA GLU A 31 -4.28 5.86 -1.44
C GLU A 31 -3.31 7.02 -1.21
N GLN A 32 -3.69 8.19 -1.72
CA GLN A 32 -3.02 9.45 -1.45
C GLN A 32 -4.07 10.49 -1.06
N ASP A 33 -3.88 11.12 0.09
CA ASP A 33 -4.77 12.17 0.60
C ASP A 33 -6.24 11.72 0.63
N ASP A 34 -6.45 10.49 1.14
CA ASP A 34 -7.73 9.77 1.21
C ASP A 34 -8.41 9.55 -0.16
N GLN A 35 -7.65 9.59 -1.26
CA GLN A 35 -8.10 9.24 -2.60
C GLN A 35 -7.38 7.98 -3.10
N VAL A 36 -8.14 7.01 -3.59
CA VAL A 36 -7.58 5.80 -4.22
C VAL A 36 -6.92 6.19 -5.54
N VAL A 37 -5.59 6.22 -5.57
CA VAL A 37 -4.82 6.52 -6.79
C VAL A 37 -4.54 5.28 -7.61
N ARG A 38 -4.53 4.10 -6.97
CA ARG A 38 -4.38 2.82 -7.65
C ARG A 38 -5.09 1.71 -6.89
N GLN A 39 -5.81 0.88 -7.63
CA GLN A 39 -6.50 -0.29 -7.10
C GLN A 39 -6.47 -1.40 -8.15
N THR A 40 -6.16 -2.63 -7.72
CA THR A 40 -6.21 -3.80 -8.59
C THR A 40 -6.53 -5.04 -7.78
N TRP A 41 -7.14 -6.03 -8.45
CA TRP A 41 -7.38 -7.35 -7.88
C TRP A 41 -6.44 -8.35 -8.53
N VAL A 42 -5.73 -9.11 -7.70
CA VAL A 42 -4.79 -10.14 -8.14
C VAL A 42 -5.24 -11.49 -7.56
N ARG A 43 -5.16 -12.54 -8.38
CA ARG A 43 -5.48 -13.91 -7.96
C ARG A 43 -4.25 -14.81 -7.82
N ASP A 44 -3.09 -14.25 -8.12
CA ASP A 44 -1.80 -14.93 -8.10
C ASP A 44 -1.02 -14.43 -6.90
N TRP A 45 -0.67 -15.37 -6.01
CA TRP A 45 0.10 -15.07 -4.81
C TRP A 45 1.44 -14.40 -5.12
N HIS A 46 2.11 -14.77 -6.22
CA HIS A 46 3.38 -14.15 -6.59
C HIS A 46 3.23 -12.66 -6.93
N ARG A 47 2.07 -12.26 -7.46
CA ARG A 47 1.75 -10.83 -7.69
C ARG A 47 1.49 -10.09 -6.39
N VAL A 48 0.92 -10.77 -5.40
CA VAL A 48 0.74 -10.23 -4.04
C VAL A 48 2.10 -9.99 -3.40
N GLU A 49 3.00 -10.97 -3.45
CA GLU A 49 4.37 -10.85 -2.95
C GLU A 49 5.10 -9.68 -3.60
N HIS A 50 5.06 -9.59 -4.92
CA HIS A 50 5.68 -8.49 -5.65
C HIS A 50 5.06 -7.12 -5.31
N ALA A 51 3.75 -7.06 -5.06
CA ALA A 51 3.08 -5.83 -4.62
C ALA A 51 3.54 -5.40 -3.22
N MET A 52 3.62 -6.33 -2.26
CA MET A 52 4.13 -6.07 -0.92
C MET A 52 5.59 -5.60 -0.94
N MET A 53 6.45 -6.24 -1.75
CA MET A 53 7.84 -5.82 -1.93
C MET A 53 7.94 -4.39 -2.48
N ARG A 54 7.13 -4.05 -3.49
CA ARG A 54 7.07 -2.69 -4.05
C ARG A 54 6.64 -1.68 -2.98
N PHE A 55 5.59 -1.97 -2.24
CA PHE A 55 5.10 -1.07 -1.18
C PHE A 55 6.11 -0.89 -0.05
N ALA A 56 6.81 -1.95 0.36
CA ALA A 56 7.89 -1.85 1.34
C ALA A 56 9.03 -0.94 0.86
N LEU A 57 9.45 -1.08 -0.40
CA LEU A 57 10.48 -0.23 -0.99
C LEU A 57 10.04 1.24 -1.09
N GLU A 58 8.81 1.49 -1.53
CA GLU A 58 8.28 2.84 -1.64
C GLU A 58 8.12 3.50 -0.27
N SER A 59 7.66 2.75 0.73
CA SER A 59 7.56 3.21 2.11
C SER A 59 8.93 3.61 2.67
N LEU A 60 9.97 2.79 2.45
CA LEU A 60 11.34 3.13 2.85
C LEU A 60 11.86 4.39 2.15
N GLN A 61 11.49 4.62 0.89
CA GLN A 61 11.87 5.84 0.17
C GLN A 61 11.18 7.07 0.75
N LEU A 62 9.89 6.97 1.08
CA LEU A 62 9.12 8.03 1.72
C LEU A 62 9.67 8.34 3.11
N GLU A 63 9.95 7.32 3.92
CA GLU A 63 10.59 7.50 5.25
C GLU A 63 11.92 8.23 5.14
N ARG A 64 12.76 7.86 4.16
CA ARG A 64 14.02 8.58 3.87
C ARG A 64 13.81 10.02 3.40
N ALA A 65 12.66 10.31 2.78
CA ALA A 65 12.26 11.65 2.39
C ALA A 65 11.60 12.45 3.54
N GLY A 66 11.57 11.90 4.76
CA GLY A 66 11.05 12.57 5.95
C GLY A 66 9.57 12.30 6.23
N TRP A 67 8.94 11.36 5.52
CA TRP A 67 7.61 10.90 5.89
C TRP A 67 7.68 10.05 7.15
N ILE A 68 6.64 10.14 7.97
CA ILE A 68 6.55 9.42 9.24
C ILE A 68 5.53 8.32 9.09
N ASP A 69 5.92 7.10 9.48
CA ASP A 69 4.99 5.98 9.61
C ASP A 69 3.99 6.25 10.75
N VAL A 70 2.71 6.10 10.43
CA VAL A 70 1.58 6.31 11.34
C VAL A 70 0.62 5.11 11.34
N SER A 71 1.06 3.96 10.80
CA SER A 71 0.31 2.70 10.85
C SER A 71 0.36 1.98 12.19
#